data_AF-A0A316AKH6-F1
#
_entry.id   AF-A0A316AKH6-F1
#
_cell.length_a   1.000
_cell.length_b   1.000
_cell.length_c   1.000
_cell.angle_alpha   90.00
_cell.angle_beta   90.00
_cell.angle_gamma   90.00
#
_symmetry.space_group_name_H-M   'P 1'
#
loop_
_entity.id
_entity.type
_entity.pdbx_description
1 polymer ?
#
loop_
_entity_poly.entity_id
_entity_poly.type
_entity_poly.pdbx_seq_one_letter_code
_entity_poly.pdbx_strand_id
1 'polypeptide(L)'
;MKPNLALLILSWQVACLFHETETEKLLPGSASATEAESDELDKIHDEWTPDVNWDDFNTAYGGFSSAKARTEACIKALKNETAEFKSKVLEAMLRVAGASKEDDNESNVSPEEMAFIQQVKTALVG
;
A
#
# COMPACT_ATOMS: atom_id res chain seq x y z
N MET A 1 -11.73 9.65 -3.77
CA MET A 1 -11.25 8.34 -3.30
C MET A 1 -11.66 8.19 -1.85
N LYS A 2 -12.16 7.01 -1.44
CA LYS A 2 -12.53 6.74 -0.04
C LYS A 2 -11.25 6.49 0.79
N PRO A 3 -11.21 6.85 2.10
CA PRO A 3 -10.04 6.62 2.95
C PRO A 3 -9.58 5.15 3.02
N ASN A 4 -10.52 4.22 3.20
CA ASN A 4 -10.22 2.77 3.24
C ASN A 4 -9.65 2.26 1.91
N LEU A 5 -10.14 2.77 0.79
CA LEU A 5 -9.58 2.48 -0.52
C LEU A 5 -8.16 3.06 -0.68
N ALA A 6 -7.92 4.27 -0.17
CA ALA A 6 -6.58 4.87 -0.18
C ALA A 6 -5.58 4.10 0.69
N LEU A 7 -6.04 3.57 1.83
CA LEU A 7 -5.26 2.69 2.71
C LEU A 7 -4.77 1.47 1.93
N LEU A 8 -5.69 0.69 1.36
CA LEU A 8 -5.33 -0.52 0.61
C LEU A 8 -4.40 -0.20 -0.57
N ILE A 9 -4.65 0.89 -1.30
CA ILE A 9 -3.82 1.27 -2.44
C ILE A 9 -2.38 1.54 -2.02
N LEU A 10 -2.16 2.27 -0.92
CA LEU A 10 -0.82 2.54 -0.41
C LEU A 10 -0.15 1.29 0.14
N SER A 11 -0.92 0.42 0.81
CA SER A 11 -0.46 -0.88 1.30
C SER A 11 -0.08 -1.84 0.18
N TRP A 12 -0.76 -1.82 -0.96
CA TRP A 12 -0.36 -2.63 -2.10
C TRP A 12 0.82 -2.00 -2.86
N GLN A 13 0.83 -0.68 -2.97
CA GLN A 13 1.89 0.02 -3.68
C GLN A 13 3.26 -0.15 -3.04
N VAL A 14 3.35 -0.30 -1.70
CA VAL A 14 4.66 -0.51 -1.05
C VAL A 14 5.30 -1.83 -1.51
N ALA A 15 4.57 -2.95 -1.52
CA ALA A 15 5.07 -4.24 -2.03
C ALA A 15 5.50 -4.17 -3.50
N CYS A 16 4.72 -3.44 -4.32
CA CYS A 16 5.04 -3.27 -5.74
C CYS A 16 6.35 -2.51 -6.01
N LEU A 17 6.87 -1.75 -5.04
CA LEU A 17 8.13 -1.01 -5.21
C LEU A 17 9.35 -1.92 -5.19
N PHE A 18 9.28 -3.07 -4.51
CA PHE A 18 10.39 -4.02 -4.46
C PHE A 18 10.65 -4.67 -5.82
N HIS A 19 9.60 -4.88 -6.62
CA HIS A 19 9.70 -5.71 -7.82
C HIS A 19 10.02 -4.96 -9.11
N GLU A 20 9.77 -3.64 -9.23
CA GLU A 20 9.89 -3.00 -10.56
C GLU A 20 10.41 -1.55 -10.54
N THR A 21 11.57 -1.38 -11.19
CA THR A 21 11.69 -0.49 -12.36
C THR A 21 10.34 -0.34 -13.07
N GLU A 22 9.63 0.73 -12.75
CA GLU A 22 8.27 1.09 -13.17
C GLU A 22 7.98 0.76 -14.64
N THR A 23 6.97 -0.08 -14.94
CA THR A 23 6.08 0.20 -16.10
C THR A 23 4.74 -0.54 -16.17
N GLU A 24 4.45 -1.61 -15.42
CA GLU A 24 3.20 -2.34 -15.61
C GLU A 24 2.16 -2.12 -14.50
N LYS A 25 0.88 -2.18 -14.86
CA LYS A 25 -0.24 -2.03 -13.92
C LYS A 25 -0.30 -3.27 -13.03
N LEU A 26 0.34 -3.22 -11.87
CA LEU A 26 0.39 -4.33 -10.93
C LEU A 26 -0.87 -4.40 -10.09
N LEU A 27 -1.82 -5.24 -10.51
CA LEU A 27 -2.99 -5.59 -9.70
C LEU A 27 -2.61 -6.69 -8.69
N PRO A 28 -3.29 -6.81 -7.54
CA PRO A 28 -3.18 -7.96 -6.65
C PRO A 28 -3.31 -9.27 -7.44
N GLY A 29 -2.33 -10.17 -7.27
CA GLY A 29 -2.19 -11.40 -8.09
C GLY A 29 -1.34 -11.27 -9.37
N SER A 30 -0.75 -10.10 -9.64
CA SER A 30 0.29 -9.92 -10.68
C SER A 30 1.66 -10.36 -10.13
N ALA A 31 2.58 -10.81 -10.99
CA ALA A 31 3.86 -11.46 -10.65
C ALA A 31 4.90 -10.59 -9.88
N SER A 32 4.49 -9.45 -9.34
CA SER A 32 5.35 -8.39 -8.80
C SER A 32 5.12 -8.09 -7.33
N ALA A 33 4.40 -8.96 -6.61
CA ALA A 33 4.47 -9.06 -5.16
C ALA A 33 4.48 -10.55 -4.80
N THR A 34 5.05 -10.88 -3.65
CA THR A 34 5.04 -12.24 -3.13
C THR A 34 3.63 -12.66 -2.71
N GLU A 35 3.39 -13.98 -2.72
CA GLU A 35 2.13 -14.56 -2.22
C GLU A 35 1.85 -14.11 -0.77
N ALA A 36 2.90 -13.98 0.05
CA ALA A 36 2.79 -13.53 1.44
C ALA A 36 2.31 -12.07 1.56
N GLU A 37 2.78 -11.16 0.70
CA GLU A 37 2.33 -9.77 0.67
C GLU A 37 0.88 -9.63 0.20
N SER A 38 0.51 -10.43 -0.81
CA SER A 38 -0.88 -10.50 -1.28
C SER A 38 -1.81 -11.03 -0.17
N ASP A 39 -1.42 -12.11 0.49
CA ASP A 39 -2.19 -12.70 1.61
C ASP A 39 -2.34 -11.72 2.78
N GLU A 40 -1.30 -10.91 3.06
CA GLU A 40 -1.38 -9.91 4.12
C GLU A 40 -2.28 -8.73 3.73
N LEU A 41 -2.27 -8.32 2.46
CA LEU A 41 -3.21 -7.32 1.94
C LEU A 41 -4.66 -7.82 2.06
N ASP A 42 -4.92 -9.09 1.74
CA ASP A 42 -6.24 -9.72 1.89
C ASP A 42 -6.72 -9.71 3.35
N LYS A 43 -5.83 -10.03 4.31
CA LYS A 43 -6.16 -9.92 5.74
C LYS A 43 -6.52 -8.48 6.12
N ILE A 44 -5.72 -7.50 5.70
CA ILE A 44 -6.02 -6.08 5.99
C ILE A 44 -7.37 -5.68 5.38
N HIS A 45 -7.66 -6.15 4.16
CA HIS A 45 -8.94 -5.91 3.51
C HIS A 45 -10.10 -6.41 4.38
N ASP A 46 -10.04 -7.67 4.80
CA ASP A 46 -11.11 -8.33 5.56
C ASP A 46 -11.24 -7.79 6.99
N GLU A 47 -10.12 -7.48 7.65
CA GLU A 47 -10.10 -7.00 9.03
C GLU A 47 -10.51 -5.53 9.14
N TRP A 48 -10.00 -4.66 8.25
CA TRP A 48 -10.02 -3.21 8.47
C TRP A 48 -10.82 -2.44 7.43
N THR A 49 -10.99 -2.97 6.22
CA THR A 49 -11.69 -2.30 5.13
C THR A 49 -12.73 -3.19 4.44
N PRO A 50 -13.61 -3.89 5.19
CA PRO A 50 -14.58 -4.82 4.61
C PRO A 50 -15.64 -4.13 3.73
N ASP A 51 -15.71 -2.79 3.75
CA ASP A 51 -16.57 -1.98 2.90
C ASP A 51 -15.99 -1.68 1.52
N VAL A 52 -14.70 -1.99 1.29
CA VAL A 52 -14.07 -1.87 -0.01
C VAL A 52 -14.33 -3.16 -0.80
N ASN A 53 -14.55 -3.04 -2.10
CA ASN A 53 -14.59 -4.18 -3.01
C ASN A 53 -13.32 -4.19 -3.85
N TRP A 54 -12.75 -5.37 -4.10
CA TRP A 54 -11.63 -5.56 -5.01
C TRP A 54 -11.84 -4.97 -6.41
N ASP A 55 -13.07 -4.94 -6.94
CA ASP A 55 -13.36 -4.27 -8.22
C ASP A 55 -13.13 -2.74 -8.15
N ASP A 56 -13.58 -2.10 -7.05
CA ASP A 56 -13.35 -0.67 -6.80
C ASP A 56 -11.85 -0.41 -6.62
N PHE A 57 -11.17 -1.31 -5.92
CA PHE A 57 -9.72 -1.29 -5.74
C PHE A 57 -9.00 -1.35 -7.09
N ASN A 58 -9.26 -2.38 -7.89
CA ASN A 58 -8.58 -2.62 -9.17
C ASN A 58 -8.83 -1.47 -10.15
N THR A 59 -10.06 -0.98 -10.20
CA THR A 59 -10.45 0.17 -11.02
C THR A 59 -9.68 1.42 -10.60
N ALA A 60 -9.63 1.71 -9.30
CA ALA A 60 -8.91 2.87 -8.79
C ALA A 60 -7.39 2.73 -8.99
N TYR A 61 -6.80 1.60 -8.63
CA TYR A 61 -5.36 1.36 -8.70
C TYR A 61 -4.83 1.42 -10.14
N GLY A 62 -5.56 0.80 -11.09
CA GLY A 62 -5.24 0.80 -12.52
C GLY A 62 -5.68 2.04 -13.29
N GLY A 63 -6.42 2.96 -12.64
CA GLY A 63 -6.92 4.20 -13.22
C GLY A 63 -5.94 5.37 -13.19
N PHE A 64 -4.83 5.25 -12.47
CA PHE A 64 -3.79 6.28 -12.40
C PHE A 64 -2.73 6.12 -13.50
N SER A 65 -2.22 7.25 -13.98
CA SER A 65 -1.19 7.29 -15.03
C SER A 65 0.22 6.99 -14.54
N SER A 66 0.46 7.05 -13.22
CA SER A 66 1.75 6.75 -12.60
C SER A 66 1.60 6.44 -11.10
N ALA A 67 2.59 5.77 -10.52
CA ALA A 67 2.67 5.51 -9.08
C ALA A 67 2.64 6.81 -8.27
N LYS A 68 3.34 7.86 -8.74
CA LYS A 68 3.32 9.18 -8.12
C LYS A 68 1.93 9.81 -8.07
N ALA A 69 1.20 9.81 -9.20
CA ALA A 69 -0.14 10.39 -9.26
C ALA A 69 -1.12 9.66 -8.33
N ARG A 70 -0.96 8.33 -8.21
CA ARG A 70 -1.72 7.49 -7.29
C ARG A 70 -1.41 7.84 -5.82
N THR A 71 -0.13 7.90 -5.44
CA THR A 71 0.28 8.30 -4.09
C THR A 71 -0.26 9.66 -3.69
N GLU A 72 -0.15 10.66 -4.58
CA GLU A 72 -0.66 12.01 -4.32
C GLU A 72 -2.18 12.02 -4.11
N ALA A 73 -2.93 11.24 -4.89
CA ALA A 73 -4.37 11.09 -4.73
C ALA A 73 -4.75 10.43 -3.40
N CYS A 74 -4.02 9.38 -2.99
CA CYS A 74 -4.20 8.72 -1.71
C CYS A 74 -3.89 9.67 -0.54
N ILE A 75 -2.76 10.38 -0.57
CA ILE A 75 -2.40 11.38 0.45
C ILE A 75 -3.50 12.44 0.58
N LYS A 76 -4.01 12.94 -0.55
CA LYS A 76 -5.10 13.94 -0.56
C LYS A 76 -6.37 13.40 0.10
N ALA A 77 -6.70 12.12 -0.13
CA ALA A 77 -7.87 11.48 0.49
C ALA A 77 -7.68 11.29 2.00
N LEU A 78 -6.45 11.07 2.46
CA LEU A 78 -6.11 10.77 3.85
C LEU A 78 -5.74 12.01 4.68
N LYS A 79 -5.51 13.16 4.04
CA LYS A 79 -4.98 14.37 4.70
C LYS A 79 -5.85 14.88 5.85
N ASN A 80 -7.17 14.78 5.70
CA ASN A 80 -8.14 15.26 6.68
C ASN A 80 -8.64 14.17 7.64
N GLU A 81 -8.12 12.95 7.52
CA GLU A 81 -8.46 11.85 8.42
C GLU A 81 -7.82 12.03 9.80
N THR A 82 -8.32 11.28 10.78
CA THR A 82 -7.82 11.33 12.15
C THR A 82 -6.38 10.82 12.24
N ALA A 83 -5.66 11.24 13.28
CA ALA A 83 -4.31 10.74 13.55
C ALA A 83 -4.28 9.21 13.71
N GLU A 84 -5.31 8.63 14.35
CA GLU A 84 -5.48 7.18 14.44
C GLU A 84 -5.60 6.52 13.07
N PHE A 85 -6.41 7.07 12.17
CA PHE A 85 -6.58 6.49 10.83
C PHE A 85 -5.28 6.59 10.02
N LYS A 86 -4.57 7.73 10.09
CA LYS A 86 -3.26 7.89 9.47
C LYS A 86 -2.24 6.88 10.01
N SER A 87 -2.24 6.61 11.31
CA SER A 87 -1.40 5.56 11.91
C SER A 87 -1.77 4.18 11.38
N LYS A 88 -3.06 3.86 11.23
CA LYS A 88 -3.52 2.60 10.62
C LYS A 88 -3.03 2.43 9.18
N VAL A 89 -3.00 3.51 8.38
CA VAL A 89 -2.45 3.46 7.03
C VAL A 89 -0.97 3.06 7.06
N LEU A 90 -0.17 3.70 7.92
CA LEU A 90 1.25 3.40 8.04
C LEU A 90 1.50 1.98 8.57
N GLU A 91 0.68 1.52 9.51
CA GLU A 91 0.72 0.16 10.03
C GLU A 91 0.38 -0.87 8.93
N ALA A 92 -0.67 -0.62 8.13
CA ALA A 92 -1.04 -1.48 7.02
C ALA A 92 0.10 -1.60 6.00
N MET A 93 0.76 -0.48 5.66
CA MET A 93 1.92 -0.50 4.76
C MET A 93 3.08 -1.32 5.34
N LEU A 94 3.38 -1.17 6.63
CA LEU A 94 4.42 -1.94 7.30
C LEU A 94 4.10 -3.43 7.38
N ARG A 95 2.84 -3.80 7.62
CA ARG A 95 2.39 -5.19 7.64
C ARG A 95 2.61 -5.86 6.30
N VAL A 96 2.16 -5.23 5.21
CA VAL A 96 2.35 -5.78 3.86
C VAL A 96 3.83 -5.89 3.53
N ALA A 97 4.60 -4.80 3.66
CA ALA A 97 6.03 -4.82 3.33
C ALA A 97 6.84 -5.82 4.18
N GLY A 98 6.41 -6.09 5.42
CA GLY A 98 7.06 -7.07 6.29
C GLY A 98 6.58 -8.52 6.10
N ALA A 99 5.59 -8.75 5.24
CA ALA A 99 5.00 -10.06 5.01
C ALA A 99 5.87 -10.94 4.10
N SER A 100 6.56 -10.34 3.12
CA SER A 100 7.54 -11.05 2.30
C SER A 100 8.72 -11.45 3.18
N LYS A 101 8.84 -12.75 3.47
CA LYS A 101 10.03 -13.33 4.10
C LYS A 101 11.02 -13.69 3.00
N GLU A 102 11.71 -12.71 2.47
CA GLU A 102 12.95 -12.96 1.75
C GLU A 102 14.10 -12.97 2.77
N ASP A 103 14.50 -14.19 3.14
CA ASP A 103 15.66 -14.53 3.96
C ASP A 103 15.61 -14.12 5.45
N ASP A 104 16.26 -14.96 6.26
CA ASP A 104 16.52 -14.84 7.71
C ASP A 104 17.24 -13.53 8.11
N ASN A 105 16.60 -12.36 7.92
CA ASN A 105 17.13 -11.06 8.32
C ASN A 105 16.22 -10.34 9.33
N GLU A 106 16.83 -9.62 10.28
CA GLU A 106 16.18 -9.02 11.47
C GLU A 106 15.13 -7.92 11.19
N SER A 107 14.97 -7.50 9.93
CA SER A 107 13.95 -6.53 9.50
C SER A 107 13.53 -6.81 8.06
N ASN A 108 12.36 -7.42 7.87
CA ASN A 108 11.80 -7.91 6.59
C ASN A 108 11.42 -6.80 5.59
N VAL A 109 11.58 -5.53 5.93
CA VAL A 109 11.19 -4.40 5.06
C VAL A 109 12.43 -3.87 4.35
N SER A 110 12.40 -3.80 3.02
CA SER A 110 13.51 -3.29 2.23
C SER A 110 13.75 -1.78 2.45
N PRO A 111 14.96 -1.26 2.18
CA PRO A 111 15.24 0.18 2.30
C PRO A 111 14.33 1.06 1.42
N GLU A 112 13.92 0.56 0.25
CA GLU A 112 13.07 1.28 -0.71
C GLU A 112 11.63 1.40 -0.20
N GLU A 113 11.08 0.30 0.33
CA GLU A 113 9.77 0.27 0.98
C GLU A 113 9.75 1.17 2.22
N MET A 114 10.78 1.08 3.06
CA MET A 114 10.91 1.97 4.22
C MET A 114 10.99 3.43 3.81
N ALA A 115 11.74 3.76 2.75
CA ALA A 115 11.82 5.12 2.23
C ALA A 115 10.45 5.63 1.76
N PHE A 116 9.68 4.79 1.07
CA PHE A 116 8.32 5.11 0.65
C PHE A 116 7.35 5.30 1.84
N ILE A 117 7.40 4.42 2.83
CA ILE A 117 6.61 4.55 4.07
C ILE A 117 6.94 5.87 4.78
N GLN A 118 8.22 6.24 4.88
CA GLN A 118 8.60 7.53 5.47
C GLN A 118 8.10 8.71 4.64
N GLN A 119 8.16 8.64 3.31
CA GLN A 119 7.61 9.67 2.42
C GLN A 119 6.12 9.89 2.68
N VAL A 120 5.33 8.82 2.73
CA VAL A 120 3.89 8.89 3.02
C VAL A 120 3.64 9.44 4.43
N LYS A 121 4.39 8.96 5.43
CA LYS A 121 4.30 9.47 6.82
C LYS A 121 4.52 10.98 6.88
N THR A 122 5.59 11.47 6.25
CA THR A 122 5.89 12.91 6.20
C THR A 122 4.77 13.69 5.53
N ALA A 123 4.17 13.15 4.45
CA ALA A 123 3.09 13.84 3.74
C ALA A 123 1.73 13.83 4.48
N LEU A 124 1.49 12.86 5.36
CA LEU A 124 0.25 12.75 6.14
C LEU A 124 0.29 13.51 7.47
N VAL A 125 1.47 13.60 8.07
CA VAL A 125 1.68 14.15 9.43
C VAL A 125 2.35 15.54 9.39
N GLY A 126 3.12 15.85 8.35
CA GLY A 126 3.70 17.18 8.12
C GLY A 126 2.68 18.19 7.59
#